data_AF-A0A9N9P006-F1
#
_entry.id   AF-A0A9N9P006-F1
#
_cell.length_a   1.000
_cell.length_b   1.000
_cell.length_c   1.000
_cell.angle_alpha   90.00
_cell.angle_beta   90.00
_cell.angle_gamma   90.00
#
_symmetry.space_group_name_H-M   'P 1'
#
loop_
_entity.id
_entity.type
_entity.pdbx_description
1 polymer ?
#
loop_
_entity_poly.entity_id
_entity_poly.type
_entity_poly.pdbx_seq_one_letter_code
_entity_poly.pdbx_strand_id
1 'polypeptide(L)'
;LRHVGIYPNLENLGYFLEINGKNLLEFDIGAFHILPEIDLAKLCPNLKIYSMVDDVDDMRIIFKSCQQLESITVLVYELLLISEKKILEIVVSNSPKEFYE
;
A
#
# COMPACT_ATOMS: atom_id res chain seq x y z
N LEU A 1 23.50 -8.84 -10.06
CA LEU A 1 23.90 -7.60 -9.34
C LEU A 1 22.80 -7.29 -8.33
N ARG A 2 23.05 -7.49 -7.03
CA ARG A 2 22.12 -7.04 -5.98
C ARG A 2 22.24 -5.52 -5.90
N HIS A 3 21.26 -4.79 -6.42
CA HIS A 3 21.12 -3.38 -6.05
C HIS A 3 20.77 -3.35 -4.56
N VAL A 4 21.76 -3.03 -3.73
CA VAL A 4 21.52 -2.63 -2.35
C VAL A 4 20.89 -1.25 -2.45
N GLY A 5 19.57 -1.19 -2.56
CA GLY A 5 18.83 0.06 -2.61
C GLY A 5 19.13 0.86 -1.34
N ILE A 6 19.39 2.16 -1.49
CA ILE A 6 19.46 3.08 -0.35
C ILE A 6 18.00 3.42 -0.04
N TYR A 7 17.47 2.83 1.03
CA TYR A 7 16.12 3.10 1.50
C TYR A 7 16.14 4.09 2.66
N PRO A 8 15.11 4.94 2.81
CA PRO A 8 14.97 5.76 4.00
C PRO A 8 14.83 4.84 5.23
N ASN A 9 15.49 5.20 6.34
CA ASN A 9 15.21 4.58 7.63
C ASN A 9 13.70 4.68 7.92
N LEU A 10 13.09 3.60 8.42
CA LEU A 10 11.66 3.53 8.78
C LEU A 10 11.21 4.69 9.68
N GLU A 11 12.04 5.13 10.62
CA GLU A 11 11.77 6.28 11.48
C GLU A 11 11.63 7.58 10.68
N ASN A 12 12.57 7.82 9.75
CA ASN A 12 12.52 9.00 8.88
C ASN A 12 11.34 8.95 7.92
N LEU A 13 11.00 7.77 7.41
CA LEU A 13 9.83 7.56 6.57
C LEU A 13 8.54 7.81 7.35
N GLY A 14 8.43 7.28 8.57
CA GLY A 14 7.31 7.54 9.48
C GLY A 14 7.13 9.03 9.73
N TYR A 15 8.21 9.73 10.10
CA TYR A 15 8.18 11.17 10.32
C TYR A 15 7.77 11.96 9.06
N PHE A 16 8.27 11.55 7.89
CA PHE A 16 7.87 12.16 6.62
C PHE A 16 6.35 12.00 6.37
N LEU A 17 5.80 10.81 6.61
CA LEU A 17 4.39 10.51 6.39
C LEU A 17 3.49 11.18 7.43
N GLU A 18 3.94 11.32 8.68
CA GLU A 18 3.23 12.09 9.71
C GLU A 18 3.02 13.55 9.32
N ILE A 19 4.03 14.17 8.69
CA ILE A 19 3.98 15.58 8.28
C ILE A 19 3.27 15.74 6.93
N ASN A 20 3.60 14.89 5.96
CA ASN A 20 3.25 15.11 4.56
C ASN A 20 2.17 14.17 4.05
N GLY A 21 1.85 13.08 4.75
CA GLY A 21 1.03 11.98 4.25
C GLY A 21 -0.34 12.40 3.76
N LYS A 22 -1.00 13.36 4.43
CA LYS A 22 -2.29 13.91 4.00
C LYS A 22 -2.24 14.62 2.65
N ASN A 23 -1.08 15.07 2.20
CA ASN A 23 -0.89 15.73 0.91
C ASN A 23 -0.40 14.76 -0.17
N LEU A 24 -0.07 13.51 0.20
CA LEU A 24 0.38 12.51 -0.76
C LEU A 24 -0.80 11.98 -1.56
N LEU A 25 -0.61 11.90 -2.88
CA LEU A 25 -1.52 11.28 -3.83
C LEU A 25 -0.99 9.93 -4.30
N GLU A 26 0.33 9.75 -4.33
CA GLU A 26 0.96 8.53 -4.80
C GLU A 26 2.04 8.11 -3.80
N PHE A 27 2.11 6.82 -3.52
CA PHE A 27 3.11 6.24 -2.64
C PHE A 27 3.58 4.89 -3.16
N ASP A 28 4.85 4.84 -3.56
CA ASP A 28 5.56 3.66 -4.06
C ASP A 28 6.91 3.57 -3.35
N ILE A 29 7.18 2.44 -2.71
CA ILE A 29 8.45 2.15 -2.04
C ILE A 29 9.17 0.92 -2.61
N GLY A 30 8.66 0.38 -3.72
CA GLY A 30 9.18 -0.81 -4.38
C GLY A 30 9.08 -2.09 -3.55
N ALA A 31 9.47 -3.21 -4.17
CA ALA A 31 9.23 -4.57 -3.66
C ALA A 31 10.14 -5.03 -2.49
N PHE A 32 10.73 -4.11 -1.72
CA PHE A 32 11.85 -4.45 -0.83
C PHE A 32 11.67 -4.17 0.66
N HIS A 33 10.61 -3.50 1.09
CA HIS A 33 10.38 -3.30 2.53
C HIS A 33 8.92 -3.43 2.92
N ILE A 34 8.57 -4.56 3.54
CA ILE A 34 7.36 -4.65 4.36
C ILE A 34 7.45 -3.48 5.35
N LEU A 35 6.43 -2.63 5.42
CA LEU A 35 6.33 -1.51 6.36
C LEU A 35 5.36 -1.86 7.51
N PRO A 36 5.55 -2.96 8.27
CA PRO A 36 4.53 -3.43 9.20
C PRO A 36 4.33 -2.46 10.38
N GLU A 37 5.27 -1.54 10.61
CA GLU A 37 5.23 -0.56 11.71
C GLU A 37 4.54 0.76 11.31
N ILE A 38 4.28 0.99 10.01
CA ILE A 38 3.73 2.26 9.52
C ILE A 38 2.28 2.06 9.08
N ASP A 39 1.36 2.69 9.81
CA ASP A 39 -0.07 2.73 9.45
C ASP A 39 -0.32 3.72 8.31
N LEU A 40 0.06 3.32 7.08
CA LEU A 40 -0.05 4.15 5.88
C LEU A 40 -1.46 4.63 5.61
N ALA A 41 -2.44 3.78 5.86
CA ALA A 41 -3.84 4.07 5.65
C ALA A 41 -4.34 5.22 6.51
N LYS A 42 -3.84 5.32 7.75
CA LYS A 42 -4.11 6.44 8.65
C LYS A 42 -3.32 7.71 8.30
N LEU A 43 -2.07 7.57 7.90
CA LEU A 43 -1.17 8.70 7.62
C LEU A 43 -1.47 9.35 6.26
N CYS A 44 -1.91 8.58 5.28
CA CYS A 44 -2.06 8.99 3.87
C CYS A 44 -3.49 8.75 3.33
N PRO A 45 -4.53 9.37 3.90
CA PRO A 45 -5.93 9.09 3.55
C PRO A 45 -6.33 9.55 2.13
N ASN A 46 -5.50 10.37 1.47
CA ASN A 46 -5.79 10.96 0.15
C ASN A 46 -5.06 10.25 -1.00
N LEU A 47 -4.46 9.08 -0.74
CA LEU A 47 -3.80 8.31 -1.78
C LEU A 47 -4.77 7.89 -2.89
N LYS A 48 -4.27 8.03 -4.11
CA LYS A 48 -4.84 7.56 -5.38
C LYS A 48 -4.10 6.32 -5.88
N ILE A 49 -2.79 6.26 -5.70
CA ILE A 49 -1.97 5.12 -6.13
C ILE A 49 -1.18 4.61 -4.93
N TYR A 50 -1.27 3.30 -4.67
CA TYR A 50 -0.49 2.64 -3.64
C TYR A 50 0.20 1.37 -4.15
N SER A 51 1.53 1.37 -4.15
CA SER A 51 2.33 0.27 -4.69
C SER A 51 3.10 -0.47 -3.60
N MET A 52 2.41 -1.22 -2.73
CA MET A 52 3.01 -2.25 -1.87
C MET A 52 1.94 -2.92 -0.97
N VAL A 53 1.03 -3.72 -1.53
CA VAL A 53 0.18 -4.56 -0.67
C VAL A 53 0.68 -6.00 -0.69
N ASP A 54 1.02 -6.56 0.47
CA ASP A 54 1.49 -7.93 0.65
C ASP A 54 0.58 -8.78 1.56
N ASP A 55 -0.41 -8.15 2.23
CA ASP A 55 -1.45 -8.82 3.01
C ASP A 55 -2.88 -8.37 2.64
N VAL A 56 -3.83 -9.30 2.70
CA VAL A 56 -5.26 -9.08 2.47
C VAL A 56 -5.89 -8.18 3.52
N ASP A 57 -5.40 -8.21 4.76
CA ASP A 57 -5.93 -7.34 5.81
C ASP A 57 -5.50 -5.90 5.57
N ASP A 58 -4.26 -5.68 5.11
CA ASP A 58 -3.78 -4.37 4.67
C ASP A 58 -4.55 -3.86 3.45
N MET A 59 -4.91 -4.75 2.49
CA MET A 59 -5.82 -4.38 1.38
C MET A 59 -7.15 -3.83 1.90
N ARG A 60 -7.75 -4.46 2.92
CA ARG A 60 -9.02 -4.00 3.47
C ARG A 60 -8.87 -2.66 4.18
N ILE A 61 -7.79 -2.49 4.92
CA ILE A 61 -7.50 -1.26 5.67
C ILE A 61 -7.26 -0.10 4.70
N ILE A 62 -6.47 -0.29 3.64
CA ILE A 62 -6.20 0.75 2.64
C ILE A 62 -7.47 1.11 1.87
N PHE A 63 -8.26 0.12 1.42
CA PHE A 63 -9.51 0.40 0.73
C PHE A 63 -10.54 1.12 1.60
N LYS A 64 -10.55 0.87 2.92
CA LYS A 64 -11.42 1.59 3.85
C LYS A 64 -10.94 3.01 4.10
N SER A 65 -9.64 3.24 4.16
CA SER A 65 -9.09 4.53 4.60
C SER A 65 -8.83 5.51 3.45
N CYS A 66 -8.40 5.01 2.29
CA CYS A 66 -8.08 5.79 1.10
C CYS A 66 -9.26 5.70 0.10
N GLN A 67 -10.31 6.49 0.31
CA GLN A 67 -11.51 6.44 -0.55
C GLN A 67 -11.32 7.05 -1.95
N GLN A 68 -10.17 7.69 -2.19
CA GLN A 68 -9.76 8.23 -3.49
C GLN A 68 -8.83 7.28 -4.23
N LEU A 69 -8.61 6.06 -3.72
CA LEU A 69 -7.70 5.10 -4.32
C LEU A 69 -8.23 4.67 -5.67
N GLU A 70 -7.43 4.92 -6.70
CA GLU A 70 -7.66 4.59 -8.10
C GLU A 70 -6.98 3.25 -8.40
N SER A 71 -5.74 3.05 -7.95
CA SER A 71 -4.94 1.87 -8.27
C SER A 71 -4.11 1.33 -7.10
N ILE A 72 -3.88 0.01 -7.09
CA ILE A 72 -2.92 -0.64 -6.20
C ILE A 72 -2.01 -1.61 -6.93
N THR A 73 -0.79 -1.76 -6.43
CA THR A 73 0.10 -2.87 -6.82
C THR A 73 0.20 -3.87 -5.66
N VAL A 74 -0.17 -5.12 -5.94
CA VAL A 74 -0.07 -6.22 -4.98
C VAL A 74 1.17 -7.06 -5.31
N LEU A 75 2.01 -7.31 -4.31
CA LEU A 75 3.19 -8.14 -4.47
C LEU A 75 2.82 -9.59 -4.15
N VAL A 76 2.87 -10.46 -5.15
CA VAL A 76 2.64 -11.89 -4.98
C VAL A 76 4.00 -12.61 -4.99
N TYR A 77 4.45 -13.05 -3.81
CA TYR A 77 5.62 -13.93 -3.70
C TYR A 77 5.16 -15.39 -3.67
N GLU A 78 5.99 -16.32 -4.18
CA GLU A 78 5.69 -17.77 -4.16
C GLU A 78 5.43 -18.34 -2.76
N LEU A 79 5.88 -17.65 -1.71
CA LEU A 79 5.68 -18.01 -0.31
C LEU A 79 4.51 -17.25 0.37
N LEU A 80 3.91 -16.26 -0.29
CA LEU A 80 2.78 -15.52 0.27
C LEU A 80 1.48 -16.33 0.12
N LEU A 81 0.71 -16.34 1.20
CA LEU A 81 -0.51 -17.15 1.41
C LEU A 81 -1.75 -16.63 0.66
N ILE A 82 -1.57 -15.76 -0.34
CA ILE A 82 -2.66 -15.06 -1.00
C ILE A 82 -2.74 -15.51 -2.45
N SER A 83 -3.85 -16.18 -2.79
CA SER A 83 -4.15 -16.50 -4.17
C SER A 83 -4.69 -15.27 -4.89
N GLU A 84 -4.42 -15.17 -6.19
CA GLU A 84 -5.00 -14.16 -7.09
C GLU A 84 -6.53 -14.09 -6.95
N LYS A 85 -7.18 -15.24 -6.81
CA LYS A 85 -8.63 -15.32 -6.56
C LYS A 85 -9.04 -14.52 -5.32
N LYS A 86 -8.32 -14.65 -4.21
CA LYS A 86 -8.63 -13.96 -2.95
C LYS A 86 -8.40 -12.45 -3.06
N ILE A 87 -7.37 -12.03 -3.81
CA ILE A 87 -7.13 -10.62 -4.16
C ILE A 87 -8.35 -10.06 -4.89
N LEU A 88 -8.78 -10.73 -5.97
CA LEU A 88 -9.93 -10.30 -6.76
C LEU A 88 -11.22 -10.23 -5.95
N GLU A 89 -11.48 -11.22 -5.08
CA GLU A 89 -12.63 -11.19 -4.17
C GLU A 89 -12.62 -9.97 -3.24
N ILE A 90 -11.45 -9.57 -2.74
CA ILE A 90 -11.31 -8.40 -1.86
C ILE A 90 -11.48 -7.10 -2.64
N VAL A 91 -10.88 -6.98 -3.82
CA VAL A 91 -11.06 -5.83 -4.71
C VAL A 91 -12.55 -5.64 -4.98
N VAL A 92 -13.25 -6.67 -5.46
CA VAL A 92 -14.69 -6.59 -5.79
C VAL A 92 -15.55 -6.22 -4.57
N SER A 93 -15.18 -6.65 -3.37
CA SER A 93 -16.02 -6.45 -2.17
C SER A 93 -15.69 -5.22 -1.33
N ASN A 94 -14.49 -4.64 -1.47
CA ASN A 94 -14.03 -3.57 -0.57
C ASN A 94 -13.55 -2.31 -1.31
N SER A 95 -13.32 -2.36 -2.62
CA SER A 95 -12.72 -1.24 -3.34
C SER A 95 -13.58 0.04 -3.23
N PRO A 96 -12.95 1.23 -3.13
CA PRO A 96 -13.64 2.49 -3.31
C PRO A 96 -14.38 2.57 -4.65
N LYS A 97 -15.37 3.47 -4.74
CA LYS A 97 -16.13 3.68 -5.97
C LYS A 97 -15.26 4.14 -7.14
N GLU A 98 -14.22 4.90 -6.83
CA GLU A 98 -13.27 5.46 -7.80
C GLU A 98 -12.08 4.54 -8.05
N PHE A 99 -12.14 3.26 -7.63
CA PHE A 99 -11.08 2.30 -7.89
C PHE A 99 -11.21 1.75 -9.31
N TYR A 100 -10.25 2.05 -10.18
CA TYR A 100 -10.22 1.67 -11.59
C TYR A 100 -8.80 1.34 -12.06
N GLU A 101 -8.67 0.38 -12.97
CA GLU A 101 -7.38 -0.02 -13.56
C GLU A 101 -6.97 0.89 -14.73
#